data_AF-A0A194QIR2-F1
#
_entry.id   AF-A0A194QIR2-F1
#
_cell.length_a   1.000
_cell.length_b   1.000
_cell.length_c   1.000
_cell.angle_alpha   90.00
_cell.angle_beta   90.00
_cell.angle_gamma   90.00
#
_symmetry.space_group_name_H-M   'P 1'
#
loop_
_entity.id
_entity.type
_entity.pdbx_description
1 polymer ?
#
loop_
_entity_poly.entity_id
_entity_poly.type
_entity_poly.pdbx_seq_one_letter_code
_entity_poly.pdbx_strand_id
1 'polypeptide(L)'
;MEVGVWLIGVVLRVLNALWAAACWVREYVYPAPRVPRLPPPRNPLLLRSATDLAHSIRRGQLTCEQVVGAFIERIKEVNPYLNAVVEERFEEAKREATTLDQRLYEARWGGGELELLKNKPLYGLPFTVKESCSLAGQ
;
A
#
# COMPACT_ATOMS: atom_id res chain seq x y z
N MET A 1 31.22 -43.69 29.03
CA MET A 1 30.41 -42.50 28.68
C MET A 1 30.65 -42.02 27.25
N GLU A 2 31.81 -42.28 26.63
CA GLU A 2 32.13 -41.77 25.28
C GLU A 2 31.41 -42.48 24.12
N VAL A 3 31.22 -43.80 24.21
CA VAL A 3 30.58 -44.60 23.14
C VAL A 3 29.12 -44.18 22.91
N GLY A 4 28.40 -43.85 23.97
CA GLY A 4 27.01 -43.37 23.89
C GLY A 4 26.90 -42.02 23.17
N VAL A 5 27.82 -41.09 23.46
CA VAL A 5 27.87 -39.78 22.79
C VAL A 5 28.19 -39.94 21.30
N TRP A 6 29.08 -40.87 20.95
CA TRP A 6 29.41 -41.14 19.55
C TRP A 6 28.24 -41.75 18.78
N LEU A 7 27.53 -42.72 19.37
CA LEU A 7 26.31 -43.31 18.80
C LEU A 7 25.23 -42.25 18.56
N ILE A 8 24.98 -41.39 19.55
CA ILE A 8 24.03 -40.27 19.43
C ILE A 8 24.45 -39.34 18.29
N GLY A 9 25.74 -38.99 18.19
CA GLY A 9 26.26 -38.13 17.12
C GLY A 9 26.18 -38.74 15.72
N VAL A 10 26.28 -40.06 15.59
CA VAL A 10 26.06 -40.76 14.31
C VAL A 10 24.58 -40.75 13.94
N VAL A 11 23.70 -41.06 14.88
CA VAL A 11 22.24 -41.05 14.67
C VAL A 11 21.75 -39.67 14.25
N LEU A 12 22.18 -38.61 14.95
CA LEU A 12 21.79 -37.23 14.60
C LEU A 12 22.27 -36.82 13.22
N ARG A 13 23.48 -37.25 12.79
CA ARG A 13 23.99 -36.98 11.44
C ARG A 13 23.18 -37.67 10.35
N VAL A 14 22.79 -38.93 10.58
CA VAL A 14 21.94 -39.68 9.65
C VAL A 14 20.56 -39.05 9.57
N LEU A 15 19.94 -38.73 10.71
CA LEU A 15 18.64 -38.06 10.75
C LEU A 15 18.67 -36.70 10.05
N ASN A 16 19.73 -35.90 10.26
CA ASN A 16 19.88 -34.62 9.57
C ASN A 16 20.08 -34.79 8.06
N ALA A 17 20.83 -35.80 7.61
CA ALA A 17 21.02 -36.09 6.20
C ALA A 17 19.71 -36.54 5.53
N LEU A 18 18.93 -37.39 6.20
CA LEU A 18 17.61 -37.81 5.74
C LEU A 18 16.64 -36.63 5.70
N TRP A 19 16.65 -35.76 6.70
CA TRP A 19 15.85 -34.54 6.73
C TRP A 19 16.23 -33.59 5.59
N ALA A 20 17.53 -33.38 5.35
CA ALA A 20 18.01 -32.56 4.25
C ALA A 20 17.59 -33.12 2.89
N ALA A 21 17.70 -34.44 2.69
CA ALA A 21 17.22 -35.12 1.48
C ALA A 21 15.71 -34.95 1.31
N ALA A 22 14.92 -35.09 2.37
CA ALA A 22 13.48 -34.86 2.34
C ALA A 22 13.13 -33.40 2.00
N CYS A 23 13.83 -32.42 2.58
CA CYS A 23 13.67 -31.01 2.22
C CYS A 23 14.02 -30.74 0.76
N TRP A 24 15.11 -31.32 0.25
CA TRP A 24 15.52 -31.20 -1.14
C TRP A 24 14.49 -31.81 -2.10
N VAL A 25 14.00 -33.03 -1.81
CA VAL A 25 12.92 -33.65 -2.58
C VAL A 25 11.65 -32.80 -2.53
N ARG A 26 11.28 -32.27 -1.36
CA ARG A 26 10.12 -31.39 -1.20
C ARG A 26 10.26 -30.13 -2.05
N GLU A 27 11.42 -29.49 -2.07
CA GLU A 27 11.67 -28.29 -2.86
C GLU A 27 11.71 -28.58 -4.37
N TYR A 28 12.20 -29.76 -4.76
CA TYR A 28 12.20 -30.21 -6.16
C TYR A 28 10.79 -30.54 -6.66
N VAL A 29 9.98 -31.23 -5.85
CA VAL A 29 8.60 -31.65 -6.21
C VAL A 29 7.59 -30.51 -6.01
N TYR A 30 7.78 -29.67 -5.01
CA TYR A 30 6.96 -28.51 -4.68
C TYR A 30 7.84 -27.26 -4.65
N PRO A 31 8.27 -26.76 -5.82
CA PRO A 31 8.97 -25.49 -5.87
C PRO A 31 8.09 -24.43 -5.22
N ALA A 32 8.71 -23.57 -4.41
CA ALA A 32 7.99 -22.48 -3.78
C ALA A 32 7.19 -21.71 -4.86
N PRO A 33 5.93 -21.35 -4.60
CA PRO A 33 5.17 -20.55 -5.55
C PRO A 33 5.99 -19.30 -5.85
N ARG A 34 6.23 -19.04 -7.14
CA ARG A 34 6.91 -17.81 -7.55
C ARG A 34 6.11 -16.65 -6.98
N VAL A 35 6.75 -15.82 -6.15
CA VAL A 35 6.12 -14.60 -5.66
C VAL A 35 5.61 -13.85 -6.90
N PRO A 36 4.30 -13.62 -7.02
CA PRO A 36 3.78 -13.00 -8.22
C PRO A 36 4.45 -11.64 -8.39
N ARG A 37 4.90 -11.35 -9.61
CA ARG A 37 5.52 -10.05 -9.88
C ARG A 37 4.45 -8.98 -9.74
N LEU A 38 4.72 -7.98 -8.91
CA LEU A 38 3.86 -6.81 -8.76
C LEU A 38 3.67 -6.15 -10.13
N PRO A 39 2.42 -5.89 -10.56
CA PRO A 39 2.19 -5.19 -11.81
C PRO A 39 2.77 -3.78 -11.71
N PRO A 40 3.44 -3.26 -12.76
CA PRO A 40 3.97 -1.91 -12.73
C PRO A 40 2.83 -0.87 -12.70
N PRO A 41 3.04 0.31 -12.08
CA PRO A 41 2.03 1.37 -12.09
C PRO A 41 1.80 1.85 -13.53
N ARG A 42 0.55 1.81 -13.97
CA ARG A 42 0.14 2.25 -15.33
C ARG A 42 -0.27 3.72 -15.39
N ASN A 43 -0.80 4.25 -14.29
CA ASN A 43 -1.25 5.63 -14.20
C ASN A 43 -0.07 6.55 -13.81
N PRO A 44 0.31 7.54 -14.65
CA PRO A 44 1.42 8.45 -14.35
C PRO A 44 1.21 9.27 -13.07
N LEU A 45 -0.03 9.49 -12.64
CA LEU A 45 -0.35 10.21 -11.41
C LEU A 45 0.27 9.54 -10.18
N LEU A 46 0.39 8.21 -10.20
CA LEU A 46 0.96 7.40 -9.10
C LEU A 46 2.47 7.65 -8.92
N LEU A 47 3.13 8.21 -9.92
CA LEU A 47 4.57 8.49 -9.92
C LEU A 47 4.89 9.96 -9.59
N ARG A 48 3.87 10.81 -9.43
CA ARG A 48 4.06 12.22 -9.08
C ARG A 48 4.25 12.39 -7.58
N SER A 49 5.01 13.41 -7.19
CA SER A 49 5.20 13.76 -5.78
C SER A 49 3.93 14.38 -5.20
N ALA A 50 3.77 14.28 -3.87
CA ALA A 50 2.67 14.92 -3.16
C ALA A 50 2.61 16.44 -3.43
N THR A 51 3.76 17.10 -3.48
CA THR A 51 3.85 18.54 -3.77
C THR A 51 3.36 18.87 -5.19
N ASP A 52 3.72 18.06 -6.19
CA ASP A 52 3.28 18.27 -7.58
C ASP A 52 1.77 18.02 -7.73
N LEU A 53 1.25 16.98 -7.09
CA LEU A 53 -0.19 16.70 -7.06
C LEU A 53 -0.96 17.84 -6.37
N ALA A 54 -0.52 18.29 -5.20
CA ALA A 54 -1.15 19.42 -4.50
C ALA A 54 -1.11 20.69 -5.34
N HIS A 55 0.01 20.99 -5.99
CA HIS A 55 0.13 22.14 -6.88
C HIS A 55 -0.80 22.03 -8.09
N SER A 56 -0.93 20.83 -8.68
CA SER A 56 -1.83 20.57 -9.80
C SER A 56 -3.30 20.75 -9.41
N ILE A 57 -3.71 20.29 -8.22
CA ILE A 57 -5.05 20.51 -7.66
C ILE A 57 -5.32 22.00 -7.44
N ARG A 58 -4.37 22.71 -6.81
CA ARG A 58 -4.44 24.15 -6.56
C ARG A 58 -4.54 24.99 -7.83
N ARG A 59 -3.97 24.52 -8.95
CA ARG A 59 -4.12 25.15 -10.28
C ARG A 59 -5.37 24.70 -11.04
N GLY A 60 -6.14 23.74 -10.51
CA GLY A 60 -7.32 23.20 -11.18
C GLY A 60 -7.02 22.27 -12.35
N GLN A 61 -5.79 21.75 -12.44
CA GLN A 61 -5.38 20.83 -13.49
C GLN A 61 -5.80 19.39 -13.20
N LEU A 62 -5.97 19.06 -11.92
CA LEU A 62 -6.45 17.78 -11.42
C LEU A 62 -7.53 18.03 -10.37
N THR A 63 -8.49 17.13 -10.28
CA THR A 63 -9.46 17.10 -9.18
C THR A 63 -8.99 16.17 -8.07
N CYS A 64 -9.43 16.41 -6.84
CA CYS A 64 -9.18 15.53 -5.70
C CYS A 64 -9.73 14.14 -5.99
N GLU A 65 -10.94 14.05 -6.58
CA GLU A 65 -11.59 12.80 -6.95
C GLU A 65 -10.73 11.97 -7.93
N GLN A 66 -10.14 12.61 -8.94
CA GLN A 66 -9.24 11.92 -9.89
C GLN A 66 -8.01 11.34 -9.22
N VAL A 67 -7.39 12.10 -8.32
CA VAL A 67 -6.21 11.65 -7.59
C VAL A 67 -6.56 10.49 -6.65
N VAL A 68 -7.59 10.64 -5.83
CA VAL A 68 -8.05 9.61 -4.90
C VAL A 68 -8.47 8.34 -5.64
N GLY A 69 -9.23 8.47 -6.73
CA GLY A 69 -9.63 7.34 -7.57
C GLY A 69 -8.45 6.56 -8.11
N ALA A 70 -7.43 7.24 -8.64
CA ALA A 70 -6.23 6.59 -9.16
C ALA A 70 -5.48 5.76 -8.10
N PHE A 71 -5.35 6.28 -6.88
CA PHE A 71 -4.71 5.55 -5.77
C PHE A 71 -5.56 4.37 -5.30
N ILE A 72 -6.89 4.51 -5.22
CA ILE A 72 -7.80 3.41 -4.85
C ILE A 72 -7.70 2.26 -5.87
N GLU A 73 -7.75 2.57 -7.16
CA GLU A 73 -7.59 1.57 -8.22
C GLU A 73 -6.26 0.84 -8.10
N ARG A 74 -5.18 1.58 -7.83
CA ARG A 74 -3.86 0.98 -7.61
C ARG A 74 -3.85 0.06 -6.40
N ILE A 75 -4.44 0.47 -5.28
CA ILE A 75 -4.52 -0.35 -4.07
C ILE A 75 -5.27 -1.65 -4.37
N LYS A 76 -6.43 -1.58 -5.05
CA LYS A 76 -7.19 -2.78 -5.44
C LYS A 76 -6.38 -3.72 -6.33
N GLU A 77 -5.54 -3.18 -7.22
CA GLU A 77 -4.66 -3.97 -8.09
C GLU A 77 -3.54 -4.67 -7.30
N VAL A 78 -2.90 -4.01 -6.34
CA VAL A 78 -1.67 -4.52 -5.70
C VAL A 78 -1.83 -5.12 -4.32
N ASN A 79 -2.88 -4.75 -3.57
CA ASN A 79 -3.07 -5.22 -2.20
C ASN A 79 -3.19 -6.75 -2.08
N PRO A 80 -3.77 -7.50 -3.05
CA PRO A 80 -3.74 -8.97 -3.01
C PRO A 80 -2.33 -9.59 -2.98
N TYR A 81 -1.32 -8.86 -3.45
CA TYR A 81 0.07 -9.29 -3.47
C TYR A 81 0.85 -8.81 -2.24
N LEU A 82 0.53 -7.62 -1.74
CA LEU A 82 1.26 -6.96 -0.65
C LEU A 82 0.67 -7.21 0.73
N ASN A 83 -0.65 -7.39 0.81
CA ASN A 83 -1.43 -7.42 2.04
C ASN A 83 -1.07 -6.25 2.99
N ALA A 84 -0.99 -5.03 2.43
CA ALA A 84 -0.50 -3.83 3.12
C ALA A 84 -1.63 -2.96 3.69
N VAL A 85 -2.82 -3.03 3.09
CA VAL A 85 -4.03 -2.33 3.56
C VAL A 85 -4.94 -3.37 4.20
N VAL A 86 -5.16 -3.22 5.51
CA VAL A 86 -5.98 -4.14 6.32
C VAL A 86 -7.45 -3.71 6.31
N GLU A 87 -7.69 -2.40 6.40
CA GLU A 87 -9.03 -1.83 6.39
C GLU A 87 -9.12 -0.69 5.36
N GLU A 88 -10.23 -0.64 4.63
CA GLU A 88 -10.47 0.35 3.58
C GLU A 88 -11.61 1.31 3.94
N ARG A 89 -11.44 2.59 3.59
CA ARG A 89 -12.46 3.65 3.66
C ARG A 89 -12.72 4.29 2.30
N PHE A 90 -12.69 3.48 1.24
CA PHE A 90 -12.65 3.99 -0.14
C PHE A 90 -13.85 4.84 -0.53
N GLU A 91 -15.05 4.44 -0.13
CA GLU A 91 -16.28 5.18 -0.48
C GLU A 91 -16.36 6.53 0.25
N GLU A 92 -15.94 6.57 1.51
CA GLU A 92 -15.87 7.81 2.28
C GLU A 92 -14.79 8.75 1.75
N ALA A 93 -13.60 8.23 1.44
CA ALA A 93 -12.51 9.00 0.84
C ALA A 93 -12.92 9.62 -0.50
N LYS A 94 -13.68 8.91 -1.34
CA LYS A 94 -14.23 9.46 -2.59
C LYS A 94 -15.23 10.60 -2.34
N ARG A 95 -16.17 10.41 -1.41
CA ARG A 95 -17.15 11.46 -1.06
C ARG A 95 -16.48 12.71 -0.50
N GLU A 96 -15.48 12.54 0.37
CA GLU A 96 -14.66 13.62 0.89
C GLU A 96 -13.93 14.35 -0.25
N ALA A 97 -13.35 13.62 -1.20
CA ALA A 97 -12.67 14.20 -2.36
C ALA A 97 -13.62 15.04 -3.23
N THR A 98 -14.79 14.53 -3.59
CA THR A 98 -15.81 15.28 -4.35
C THR A 98 -16.28 16.52 -3.58
N THR A 99 -16.43 16.42 -2.25
CA THR A 99 -16.81 17.57 -1.40
C THR A 99 -15.72 18.65 -1.38
N LEU A 100 -14.45 18.26 -1.36
CA LEU A 100 -13.32 19.19 -1.45
C LEU A 100 -13.27 19.87 -2.82
N ASP A 101 -13.50 19.13 -3.91
CA ASP A 101 -13.55 19.70 -5.26
C ASP A 101 -14.68 20.74 -5.39
N GLN A 102 -15.86 20.47 -4.83
CA GLN A 102 -16.98 21.41 -4.80
C GLN A 102 -16.64 22.68 -4.00
N ARG A 103 -16.07 22.52 -2.79
CA ARG A 103 -15.65 23.67 -1.96
C ARG A 103 -14.59 24.53 -2.65
N LEU A 104 -13.65 23.90 -3.35
CA LEU A 104 -12.63 24.61 -4.11
C LEU A 104 -13.25 25.38 -5.28
N TYR A 105 -14.21 24.78 -5.98
CA TYR A 105 -14.95 25.44 -7.06
C TYR A 105 -15.73 26.66 -6.56
N GLU A 106 -16.48 26.52 -5.46
CA GLU A 106 -17.23 27.62 -4.83
C GLU A 106 -16.29 28.75 -4.36
N ALA A 107 -15.17 28.40 -3.73
CA ALA A 107 -14.19 29.38 -3.28
C ALA A 107 -13.53 30.13 -4.44
N ARG A 108 -13.27 29.46 -5.56
CA ARG A 108 -12.79 30.12 -6.79
C ARG A 108 -13.80 31.11 -7.35
N TRP A 109 -15.06 30.68 -7.45
CA TRP A 109 -16.13 31.54 -7.95
C TRP A 109 -16.37 32.77 -7.06
N GLY A 110 -16.26 32.59 -5.74
CA GLY A 110 -16.41 33.65 -4.74
C GLY A 110 -15.14 34.46 -4.42
N GLY A 111 -14.01 34.20 -5.09
CA GLY A 111 -12.73 34.87 -4.81
C GLY A 111 -12.05 34.51 -3.48
N GLY A 112 -12.57 33.50 -2.76
CA GLY A 112 -12.06 33.01 -1.47
C GLY A 112 -11.01 31.91 -1.56
N GLU A 113 -10.55 31.54 -2.76
CA GLU A 113 -9.60 30.44 -2.98
C GLU A 113 -8.32 30.59 -2.15
N LEU A 114 -7.74 31.80 -2.13
CA LEU A 114 -6.48 32.05 -1.42
C LEU A 114 -6.63 31.79 0.08
N GLU A 115 -7.73 32.26 0.69
CA GLU A 115 -8.01 32.04 2.12
C GLU A 115 -8.35 30.58 2.43
N LEU A 116 -9.06 29.87 1.53
CA LEU A 116 -9.33 28.44 1.69
C LEU A 116 -8.02 27.62 1.75
N LEU A 117 -7.06 27.95 0.89
CA LEU A 117 -5.84 27.15 0.68
C LEU A 117 -4.64 27.59 1.54
N LYS A 118 -4.67 28.80 2.09
CA LYS A 118 -3.56 29.46 2.83
C LYS A 118 -2.84 28.53 3.82
N ASN A 119 -3.61 27.83 4.65
CA ASN A 119 -3.10 26.95 5.71
C ASN A 119 -3.38 25.46 5.44
N LYS A 120 -3.56 25.07 4.17
CA LYS A 120 -3.91 23.70 3.77
C LYS A 120 -2.92 23.18 2.72
N PRO A 121 -1.65 22.86 3.11
CA PRO A 121 -0.63 22.40 2.18
C PRO A 121 -0.98 21.07 1.50
N LEU A 122 -1.73 20.20 2.18
CA LEU A 122 -2.12 18.87 1.69
C LEU A 122 -3.58 18.81 1.20
N TYR A 123 -4.16 19.95 0.81
CA TYR A 123 -5.54 20.02 0.37
C TYR A 123 -5.82 19.04 -0.77
N GLY A 124 -6.76 18.11 -0.57
CA GLY A 124 -7.18 17.14 -1.59
C GLY A 124 -6.27 15.92 -1.77
N LEU A 125 -5.16 15.81 -1.04
CA LEU A 125 -4.26 14.66 -1.17
C LEU A 125 -4.73 13.46 -0.33
N PRO A 126 -4.74 12.24 -0.91
CA PRO A 126 -4.96 11.02 -0.14
C PRO A 126 -3.76 10.71 0.77
N PHE A 127 -4.04 10.14 1.94
CA PHE A 127 -3.03 9.55 2.81
C PHE A 127 -3.60 8.33 3.53
N THR A 128 -2.72 7.49 4.06
CA THR A 128 -3.08 6.32 4.87
C THR A 128 -2.62 6.53 6.30
N VAL A 129 -3.38 5.98 7.25
CA VAL A 129 -3.03 5.99 8.68
C VAL A 129 -2.66 4.58 9.08
N LYS A 130 -1.63 4.44 9.92
CA LYS A 130 -1.27 3.13 10.48
C LYS A 130 -2.35 2.71 11.48
N GLU A 131 -2.74 1.44 11.48
CA GLU A 131 -3.78 0.91 12.37
C GLU A 131 -3.54 1.19 13.86
N SER A 132 -2.27 1.27 14.29
CA SER A 132 -1.93 1.65 15.66
C SER A 132 -2.25 3.11 16.03
N CYS A 133 -2.78 3.92 15.11
CA CYS A 133 -3.19 5.29 15.33
C CYS A 133 -4.72 5.38 15.25
N SER A 134 -5.34 6.04 16.21
CA SER A 134 -6.79 6.19 16.26
C SER A 134 -7.34 6.95 15.06
N LEU A 135 -8.48 6.49 14.53
CA LEU A 135 -9.23 7.12 13.46
C LEU A 135 -10.69 7.26 13.88
N ALA A 136 -11.29 8.43 13.69
CA ALA A 136 -12.70 8.61 14.02
C ALA A 136 -13.57 7.64 13.20
N GLY A 137 -14.38 6.83 13.89
CA GLY A 137 -15.21 5.80 13.27
C GLY A 137 -14.61 4.40 13.22
N GLN A 138 -13.37 4.21 13.73
CA GLN A 138 -12.69 2.92 13.88
C GLN A 138 -12.10 2.77 15.30
#